data_AF-A0A176WW78-F1
#
_entry.id   AF-A0A176WW78-F1
#
_cell.length_a   1.000
_cell.length_b   1.000
_cell.length_c   1.000
_cell.angle_alpha   90.00
_cell.angle_beta   90.00
_cell.angle_gamma   90.00
#
_symmetry.space_group_name_H-M   'P 1'
#
loop_
_entity.id
_entity.type
_entity.pdbx_description
1 polymer ?
#
loop_
_entity_poly.entity_id
_entity_poly.type
_entity_poly.pdbx_seq_one_letter_code
_entity_poly.pdbx_strand_id
1 'polypeptide(L)'
;MARPTSTSYTPEEKTEIIKRICGLIIQSSVEKAVAEVGIAECTFYAWLAADDELAEEYARARKAIAYRDETAIENIVRQAEQGQIDPAAARVAIDGRKWLAGKRNPKVYGDKIVQEQTGKDGGPIAMTIAWEGE
;
A
#
# COMPACT_ATOMS: atom_id res chain seq x y z
N MET A 1 30.37 -11.15 2.65
CA MET A 1 30.44 -10.46 1.34
C MET A 1 29.98 -9.03 1.55
N ALA A 2 30.75 -8.03 1.13
CA ALA A 2 30.40 -6.62 1.35
C ALA A 2 29.17 -6.25 0.51
N ARG A 3 28.17 -5.61 1.12
CA ARG A 3 26.99 -5.09 0.41
C ARG A 3 27.41 -3.91 -0.46
N PRO A 4 27.03 -3.85 -1.74
CA PRO A 4 27.38 -2.72 -2.60
C PRO A 4 26.79 -1.41 -2.05
N THR A 5 27.58 -0.35 -2.02
CA THR A 5 27.15 1.01 -1.66
C THR A 5 26.50 1.72 -2.86
N SER A 6 25.59 2.67 -2.63
CA SER A 6 24.62 3.19 -3.63
C SER A 6 25.21 3.81 -4.92
N THR A 7 26.53 4.00 -4.98
CA THR A 7 27.25 4.64 -6.09
C THR A 7 27.57 3.68 -7.25
N SER A 8 27.29 2.38 -7.12
CA SER A 8 27.69 1.37 -8.13
C SER A 8 26.61 0.93 -9.12
N TYR A 9 25.38 1.47 -9.05
CA TYR A 9 24.26 0.96 -9.86
C TYR A 9 23.86 1.93 -10.98
N THR A 10 23.75 1.42 -12.21
CA THR A 10 23.19 2.18 -13.33
C THR A 10 21.67 2.36 -13.19
N PRO A 11 21.04 3.34 -13.88
CA PRO A 11 19.59 3.50 -13.88
C PRO A 11 18.83 2.25 -14.32
N GLU A 12 19.35 1.52 -15.31
CA GLU A 12 18.77 0.29 -15.82
C GLU A 12 18.84 -0.83 -14.78
N GLU A 13 19.98 -0.97 -14.10
CA GLU A 13 20.15 -1.95 -13.02
C GLU A 13 19.20 -1.67 -11.85
N LYS A 14 19.06 -0.40 -11.45
CA LYS A 14 18.10 0.00 -10.41
C LYS A 14 16.68 -0.41 -10.81
N THR A 15 16.29 -0.12 -12.05
CA THR A 15 14.96 -0.45 -12.57
C THR A 15 14.68 -1.95 -12.50
N GLU A 16 15.61 -2.78 -12.95
CA GLU A 16 15.45 -4.24 -12.92
C GLU A 16 15.43 -4.79 -11.49
N ILE A 17 16.25 -4.24 -10.59
CA ILE A 17 16.23 -4.60 -9.16
C ILE A 17 14.87 -4.24 -8.52
N ILE A 18 14.34 -3.04 -8.79
CA ILE A 18 13.05 -2.60 -8.25
C ILE A 18 11.91 -3.47 -8.78
N LYS A 19 11.87 -3.78 -10.08
CA LYS A 19 10.86 -4.69 -10.65
C LYS A 19 10.92 -6.07 -9.99
N ARG A 20 12.13 -6.60 -9.77
CA ARG A 20 12.30 -7.88 -9.08
C ARG A 20 11.79 -7.82 -7.64
N ILE A 21 12.15 -6.79 -6.88
CA ILE A 21 11.63 -6.56 -5.53
C ILE A 21 10.10 -6.50 -5.55
N CYS A 22 9.52 -5.72 -6.48
CA CYS A 22 8.08 -5.55 -6.65
C CYS A 22 7.35 -6.88 -6.90
N GLY A 23 7.94 -7.79 -7.68
CA GLY A 23 7.41 -9.15 -7.86
C GLY A 23 7.46 -9.99 -6.58
N LEU A 24 8.56 -9.90 -5.82
CA LEU A 24 8.78 -10.70 -4.61
C LEU A 24 7.91 -10.27 -3.42
N ILE A 25 7.66 -8.96 -3.26
CA ILE A 25 6.90 -8.44 -2.11
C ILE A 25 5.42 -8.84 -2.12
N ILE A 26 4.88 -9.27 -3.28
CA ILE A 26 3.50 -9.75 -3.38
C ILE A 26 3.29 -10.98 -2.48
N GLN A 27 4.29 -11.86 -2.42
CA GLN A 27 4.25 -13.10 -1.66
C GLN A 27 4.98 -13.03 -0.31
N SER A 28 5.78 -11.99 -0.07
CA SER A 28 6.67 -11.88 1.08
C SER A 28 6.60 -10.50 1.77
N SER A 29 7.75 -9.95 2.17
CA SER A 29 7.92 -8.62 2.77
C SER A 29 9.03 -7.87 2.05
N VAL A 30 9.05 -6.53 2.17
CA VAL A 30 10.13 -5.70 1.61
C VAL A 30 11.48 -6.16 2.13
N GLU A 31 11.60 -6.40 3.44
CA GLU A 31 12.81 -6.91 4.09
C GLU A 31 13.37 -8.17 3.41
N LYS A 32 12.51 -9.16 3.14
CA LYS A 32 12.93 -10.41 2.48
C LYS A 32 13.32 -10.16 1.02
N ALA A 33 12.54 -9.35 0.31
CA ALA A 33 12.78 -9.05 -1.10
C ALA A 33 14.10 -8.27 -1.31
N VAL A 34 14.41 -7.27 -0.47
CA VAL A 34 15.66 -6.51 -0.56
C VAL A 34 16.87 -7.37 -0.19
N ALA A 35 16.72 -8.26 0.79
CA ALA A 35 17.75 -9.21 1.17
C ALA A 35 18.06 -10.21 0.04
N GLU A 36 17.03 -10.68 -0.68
CA GLU A 36 17.19 -11.60 -1.81
C GLU A 36 17.98 -10.98 -2.97
N VAL A 37 17.72 -9.71 -3.28
CA VAL A 37 18.46 -8.99 -4.34
C VAL A 37 19.79 -8.39 -3.86
N GLY A 38 20.12 -8.55 -2.59
CA GLY A 38 21.42 -8.17 -2.02
C GLY A 38 21.59 -6.69 -1.69
N ILE A 39 20.51 -5.91 -1.57
CA ILE A 39 20.58 -4.48 -1.20
C ILE A 39 20.09 -4.23 0.23
N ALA A 40 20.46 -3.08 0.80
CA ALA A 40 19.91 -2.62 2.07
C ALA A 40 18.54 -1.96 1.86
N GLU A 41 17.65 -2.08 2.85
CA GLU A 41 16.32 -1.47 2.80
C GLU A 41 16.38 0.07 2.70
N CYS A 42 17.37 0.71 3.34
CA CYS A 42 17.58 2.15 3.20
C CYS A 42 17.93 2.55 1.76
N THR A 43 18.72 1.73 1.04
CA THR A 43 19.05 1.95 -0.37
C THR A 43 17.80 1.86 -1.24
N PHE A 44 16.94 0.87 -0.99
CA PHE A 44 15.68 0.70 -1.68
C PHE A 44 14.79 1.96 -1.55
N TYR A 45 14.52 2.40 -0.31
CA TYR A 45 13.69 3.59 -0.11
C TYR A 45 14.35 4.88 -0.60
N ALA A 46 15.68 4.98 -0.55
CA ALA A 46 16.39 6.11 -1.13
C ALA A 46 16.21 6.19 -2.65
N TRP A 47 16.20 5.05 -3.36
CA TRP A 47 15.92 5.03 -4.80
C TRP A 47 14.49 5.41 -5.11
N LEU A 48 13.51 4.90 -4.36
CA LEU A 48 12.11 5.29 -4.53
C LEU A 48 11.86 6.78 -4.24
N ALA A 49 12.60 7.37 -3.30
CA ALA A 49 12.47 8.80 -2.98
C ALA A 49 13.12 9.70 -4.03
N ALA A 50 14.04 9.18 -4.84
CA ALA A 50 14.79 9.94 -5.84
C ALA A 50 14.21 9.83 -7.26
N ASP A 51 13.35 8.84 -7.52
CA ASP A 51 12.85 8.50 -8.85
C ASP A 51 11.36 8.14 -8.80
N ASP A 52 10.53 9.02 -9.39
CA ASP A 52 9.08 8.89 -9.40
C ASP A 52 8.60 7.67 -10.21
N GLU A 53 9.32 7.25 -11.25
CA GLU A 53 8.93 6.09 -12.06
C GLU A 53 9.10 4.79 -11.26
N LEU A 54 10.21 4.69 -10.51
CA LEU A 54 10.44 3.57 -9.58
C LEU A 54 9.44 3.57 -8.43
N ALA A 55 9.10 4.76 -7.90
CA ALA A 55 8.06 4.92 -6.89
C ALA A 55 6.69 4.45 -7.39
N GLU A 56 6.36 4.76 -8.65
CA GLU A 56 5.10 4.33 -9.26
C GLU A 56 5.05 2.80 -9.44
N GLU A 57 6.14 2.17 -9.88
CA GLU A 57 6.23 0.72 -9.99
C GLU A 57 6.02 0.04 -8.62
N TYR A 58 6.65 0.57 -7.57
CA TYR A 58 6.42 0.10 -6.20
C TYR A 58 4.97 0.33 -5.75
N ALA A 59 4.35 1.45 -6.12
CA ALA A 59 2.94 1.71 -5.81
C ALA A 59 2.01 0.71 -6.51
N ARG A 60 2.30 0.29 -7.74
CA ARG A 60 1.56 -0.78 -8.44
C ARG A 60 1.70 -2.12 -7.71
N ALA A 61 2.92 -2.48 -7.29
CA ALA A 61 3.16 -3.68 -6.50
C ALA A 61 2.40 -3.67 -5.16
N ARG A 62 2.35 -2.52 -4.48
CA ARG A 62 1.57 -2.34 -3.25
C ARG A 62 0.07 -2.59 -3.48
N LYS A 63 -0.50 -2.16 -4.62
CA LYS A 63 -1.88 -2.50 -4.99
C LYS A 63 -2.07 -4.00 -5.17
N ALA A 64 -1.10 -4.70 -5.76
CA ALA A 64 -1.14 -6.16 -5.89
C ALA A 64 -1.19 -6.88 -4.54
N ILE A 65 -0.43 -6.39 -3.55
CA ILE A 65 -0.50 -6.91 -2.18
C ILE A 65 -1.90 -6.74 -1.58
N ALA A 66 -2.61 -5.66 -1.88
CA ALA A 66 -3.98 -5.44 -1.37
C ALA A 66 -4.96 -6.52 -1.88
N TYR A 67 -4.86 -6.93 -3.15
CA TYR A 67 -5.65 -8.06 -3.68
C TYR A 67 -5.31 -9.38 -2.96
N ARG A 68 -4.03 -9.58 -2.60
CA ARG A 68 -3.61 -10.75 -1.83
C ARG A 68 -4.11 -10.72 -0.38
N ASP A 69 -4.21 -9.53 0.23
CA ASP A 69 -4.79 -9.36 1.56
C ASP A 69 -6.29 -9.72 1.58
N GLU A 70 -7.03 -9.44 0.50
CA GLU A 70 -8.43 -9.86 0.33
C GLU A 70 -8.55 -11.39 0.40
N THR A 71 -7.79 -12.13 -0.42
CA THR A 71 -7.79 -13.60 -0.37
C THR A 71 -7.33 -14.13 1.00
N ALA A 72 -6.38 -13.45 1.65
CA ALA A 72 -5.94 -13.85 2.99
C ALA A 72 -7.05 -13.67 4.04
N ILE A 73 -7.83 -12.60 3.96
CA ILE A 73 -8.99 -12.36 4.83
C ILE A 73 -10.03 -13.47 4.63
N GLU A 74 -10.37 -13.83 3.39
CA GLU A 74 -11.32 -14.94 3.11
C GLU A 74 -10.86 -16.26 3.74
N ASN A 75 -9.56 -16.57 3.62
CA ASN A 75 -8.99 -17.77 4.23
C ASN A 75 -9.04 -17.73 5.76
N ILE A 76 -8.77 -16.59 6.37
CA ILE A 76 -8.86 -16.41 7.83
C ILE A 76 -10.30 -16.62 8.30
N VAL A 77 -11.28 -16.02 7.60
CA VAL A 77 -12.71 -16.20 7.92
C VAL A 77 -13.09 -17.68 7.88
N ARG A 78 -12.74 -18.40 6.80
CA ARG A 78 -13.03 -19.83 6.66
C ARG A 78 -12.40 -20.67 7.78
N GLN A 79 -11.16 -20.39 8.15
CA GLN A 79 -10.48 -21.10 9.25
C GLN A 79 -11.15 -20.84 10.59
N ALA A 80 -11.65 -19.62 10.83
CA ALA A 80 -12.37 -19.28 12.05
C ALA A 80 -13.73 -20.00 12.13
N GLU A 81 -14.47 -20.07 11.02
CA GLU A 81 -15.74 -20.82 10.93
C GLU A 81 -15.55 -22.32 11.19
N GLN A 82 -14.39 -22.86 10.81
CA GLN A 82 -14.02 -24.26 11.04
C GLN A 82 -13.43 -24.51 12.44
N GLY A 83 -13.29 -23.47 13.28
CA GLY A 83 -12.69 -23.57 14.61
C GLY A 83 -11.19 -23.85 14.61
N GLN A 84 -10.50 -23.63 13.48
CA GLN A 84 -9.06 -23.87 13.34
C GLN A 84 -8.20 -22.72 13.90
N ILE A 85 -8.78 -21.53 14.00
CA ILE A 85 -8.16 -20.35 14.60
C ILE A 85 -9.09 -19.73 15.63
N ASP A 86 -8.50 -19.15 16.66
CA ASP A 86 -9.25 -18.40 17.66
C ASP A 86 -9.96 -17.18 17.02
N PRO A 87 -11.26 -16.96 17.27
CA PRO A 87 -12.00 -15.84 16.68
C PRO A 87 -11.44 -14.45 17.02
N ALA A 88 -10.85 -14.26 18.21
CA ALA A 88 -10.25 -12.98 18.57
C ALA A 88 -8.94 -12.73 17.80
N ALA A 89 -8.10 -13.77 17.64
CA ALA A 89 -6.94 -13.71 16.78
C ALA A 89 -7.30 -13.46 15.31
N ALA A 90 -8.35 -14.13 14.81
CA ALA A 90 -8.88 -13.93 13.46
C ALA A 90 -9.28 -12.46 13.24
N ARG A 91 -10.01 -11.88 14.19
CA ARG A 91 -10.43 -10.47 14.14
C ARG A 91 -9.25 -9.50 14.03
N VAL A 92 -8.22 -9.65 14.87
CA VAL A 92 -7.03 -8.79 14.84
C VAL A 92 -6.33 -8.88 13.48
N ALA A 93 -6.18 -10.10 12.96
CA ALA A 93 -5.56 -10.30 11.65
C ALA A 93 -6.38 -9.65 10.52
N ILE A 94 -7.70 -9.83 10.54
CA ILE A 94 -8.63 -9.25 9.56
C ILE A 94 -8.60 -7.72 9.60
N ASP A 95 -8.62 -7.11 10.78
CA ASP A 95 -8.62 -5.65 10.94
C ASP A 95 -7.30 -5.02 10.48
N GLY A 96 -6.16 -5.64 10.83
CA GLY A 96 -4.85 -5.20 10.33
C GLY A 96 -4.75 -5.29 8.80
N ARG A 97 -5.27 -6.35 8.19
CA ARG A 97 -5.30 -6.51 6.73
C ARG A 97 -6.22 -5.53 6.03
N LYS A 98 -7.43 -5.29 6.56
CA LYS A 98 -8.35 -4.26 6.05
C LYS A 98 -7.68 -2.88 6.03
N TRP A 99 -7.06 -2.49 7.15
CA TRP A 99 -6.36 -1.21 7.25
C TRP A 99 -5.24 -1.09 6.22
N LEU A 100 -4.41 -2.13 6.07
CA LEU A 100 -3.32 -2.15 5.08
C LEU A 100 -3.85 -2.09 3.64
N ALA A 101 -4.87 -2.87 3.30
CA ALA A 101 -5.48 -2.88 1.97
C ALA A 101 -6.05 -1.50 1.61
N GLY A 102 -6.74 -0.84 2.55
CA GLY A 102 -7.25 0.52 2.38
C GLY A 102 -6.15 1.56 2.15
N LYS A 103 -4.99 1.43 2.82
CA LYS A 103 -3.83 2.31 2.57
C LYS A 103 -3.11 2.01 1.25
N ARG A 104 -3.11 0.77 0.79
CA ARG A 104 -2.41 0.32 -0.42
C ARG A 104 -3.21 0.57 -1.70
N ASN A 105 -4.52 0.40 -1.66
CA ASN A 105 -5.41 0.62 -2.80
C ASN A 105 -6.72 1.30 -2.36
N PRO A 106 -6.66 2.59 -1.97
CA PRO A 106 -7.80 3.31 -1.40
C PRO A 106 -9.00 3.44 -2.36
N LYS A 107 -8.76 3.39 -3.68
CA LYS A 107 -9.85 3.43 -4.66
C LYS A 107 -10.76 2.20 -4.58
N VAL A 108 -10.20 1.03 -4.28
CA VAL A 108 -10.91 -0.25 -4.22
C VAL A 108 -11.36 -0.54 -2.79
N TYR A 109 -10.46 -0.44 -1.81
CA TYR A 109 -10.69 -0.87 -0.43
C TYR A 109 -10.74 0.27 0.59
N GLY A 110 -10.66 1.53 0.14
CA GLY A 110 -10.82 2.67 1.03
C GLY A 110 -12.27 2.84 1.45
N ASP A 111 -12.47 3.37 2.65
CA ASP A 111 -13.79 3.70 3.16
C ASP A 111 -14.46 4.72 2.23
N LYS A 112 -15.66 4.39 1.74
CA LYS A 112 -16.48 5.27 0.91
C LYS A 112 -17.56 5.89 1.78
N ILE A 113 -17.50 7.20 1.94
CA ILE A 113 -18.52 7.98 2.66
C ILE A 113 -19.33 8.74 1.61
N VAL A 114 -20.63 8.52 1.59
CA VAL A 114 -21.60 9.39 0.89
C VAL A 114 -22.27 10.21 1.97
N GLN A 115 -22.07 11.53 1.92
CA GLN A 115 -22.60 12.45 2.91
C GLN A 115 -23.59 13.39 2.23
N GLU A 116 -24.83 13.43 2.75
CA GLU A 116 -25.75 14.50 2.45
C GLU A 116 -25.29 15.77 3.19
N GLN A 117 -25.05 16.84 2.43
CA GLN A 117 -24.64 18.12 3.00
C GLN A 117 -25.83 19.08 2.96
N THR A 118 -26.17 19.65 4.10
CA THR A 118 -27.21 20.66 4.26
C THR A 118 -26.62 21.88 4.95
N GLY A 119 -27.22 23.03 4.69
CA GLY A 119 -26.91 24.28 5.38
C GLY A 119 -27.53 24.35 6.77
N LYS A 120 -27.49 25.54 7.36
CA LYS A 120 -28.04 25.79 8.70
C LYS A 120 -29.50 25.34 8.79
N ASP A 121 -29.82 24.64 9.88
CA ASP A 121 -31.16 24.12 10.18
C ASP A 121 -31.74 23.19 9.08
N GLY A 122 -30.88 22.50 8.32
CA GLY A 122 -31.28 21.62 7.21
C GLY A 122 -31.63 22.36 5.92
N GLY A 123 -31.43 23.68 5.88
CA GLY A 123 -31.68 24.52 4.71
C GLY A 123 -30.62 24.40 3.63
N PRO A 124 -30.70 25.21 2.56
CA PRO A 124 -29.69 25.26 1.52
C PRO A 124 -28.31 25.70 2.03
N ILE A 125 -27.24 25.19 1.42
CA ILE A 125 -25.87 25.65 1.69
C ILE A 125 -25.73 27.08 1.13
N ALA A 126 -25.56 28.06 2.02
CA ALA A 126 -25.31 29.45 1.65
C ALA A 126 -23.83 29.64 1.29
N MET A 127 -23.55 30.09 0.06
CA MET A 127 -22.19 30.43 -0.38
C MET A 127 -22.09 31.93 -0.63
N THR A 128 -21.09 32.59 -0.04
CA THR A 128 -20.72 33.97 -0.38
C THR A 128 -19.49 33.92 -1.26
N ILE A 129 -19.60 34.45 -2.47
CA ILE A 129 -18.48 34.54 -3.42
C ILE A 129 -18.01 35.99 -3.42
N ALA A 130 -16.79 36.23 -2.97
CA ALA A 130 -16.11 37.51 -3.16
C ALA A 130 -15.22 37.38 -4.40
N TRP A 131 -15.40 38.31 -5.35
CA TRP A 131 -14.58 38.40 -6.55
C TRP A 131 -13.77 39.69 -6.47
N GLU A 132 -12.44 39.56 -6.42
CA GLU A 132 -11.51 40.67 -6.65
C GLU A 132 -11.02 40.54 -8.10
N GLY A 133 -11.40 41.49 -8.95
CA GLY A 133 -10.85 41.63 -10.29
C GLY A 133 -10.29 43.03 -10.51
N GLU A 134 -9.23 43.09 -11.33
CA GLU A 134 -8.64 44.31 -11.93
C GLU A 134 -9.53 44.93 -13.00
#